data_AF-A0A060SGW5-F1
#
_entry.id   AF-A0A060SGW5-F1
#
_cell.length_a   1.000
_cell.length_b   1.000
_cell.length_c   1.000
_cell.angle_alpha   90.00
_cell.angle_beta   90.00
_cell.angle_gamma   90.00
#
_symmetry.space_group_name_H-M   'P 1'
#
loop_
_entity.id
_entity.type
_entity.pdbx_description
1 polymer ?
#
loop_
_entity_poly.entity_id
_entity_poly.type
_entity_poly.pdbx_seq_one_letter_code
_entity_poly.pdbx_strand_id
1 'polypeptide(L)'
;MSHRPSAVNGAPASSAATAYGLALLSEYTHTLDSVPADLSRSFGDLRELDAVLSSSISLLTAKINELIVMIETKTGSNDDRLFLLTEIADEAARLKLGGEDQIRVACHAADGLRAHKAHLKALLDRIPDVEFLRTAEALARKTVYPHVATRNFYPPGMAEGGRRNRRAAGATTAYNTLKCGQWG
;
A
#
# COMPACT_ATOMS: atom_id res chain seq x y z
N MET A 1 28.89 -42.81 34.77
CA MET A 1 29.14 -42.05 33.52
C MET A 1 28.65 -40.64 33.78
N SER A 2 29.56 -39.72 34.09
CA SER A 2 29.25 -38.35 34.54
C SER A 2 29.31 -37.41 33.34
N HIS A 3 28.19 -36.77 32.99
CA HIS A 3 28.14 -35.76 31.94
C HIS A 3 28.80 -34.48 32.47
N ARG A 4 29.96 -34.16 31.90
CA ARG A 4 30.64 -32.87 32.07
C ARG A 4 29.83 -31.80 31.32
N PRO A 5 29.35 -30.73 31.96
CA PRO A 5 28.80 -29.60 31.23
C PRO A 5 29.94 -28.92 30.46
N SER A 6 29.78 -28.78 29.14
CA SER A 6 30.65 -27.96 28.31
C SER A 6 30.60 -26.52 28.81
N ALA A 7 31.75 -26.00 29.22
CA ALA A 7 31.91 -24.60 29.53
C ALA A 7 31.65 -23.77 28.26
N VAL A 8 30.59 -22.97 28.26
CA VAL A 8 30.41 -21.86 27.33
C VAL A 8 31.48 -20.83 27.66
N ASN A 9 32.61 -20.87 26.95
CA ASN A 9 33.56 -19.77 26.91
C ASN A 9 33.02 -18.69 25.96
N GLY A 10 32.01 -17.94 26.43
CA GLY A 10 31.69 -16.63 25.91
C GLY A 10 32.47 -15.61 26.73
N ALA A 11 33.36 -14.85 26.10
CA ALA A 11 34.00 -13.71 26.76
C ALA A 11 32.91 -12.80 27.38
N PRO A 12 33.09 -12.27 28.61
CA PRO A 12 32.09 -11.39 29.17
C PRO A 12 32.04 -10.14 28.29
N ALA A 13 30.94 -9.96 27.55
CA ALA A 13 30.62 -8.66 26.98
C ALA A 13 30.75 -7.64 28.12
N SER A 14 31.43 -6.51 27.86
CA SER A 14 31.53 -5.46 28.88
C SER A 14 30.11 -5.12 29.33
N SER A 15 29.87 -5.01 30.64
CA SER A 15 28.54 -4.71 31.19
C SER A 15 27.88 -3.49 30.52
N ALA A 16 28.70 -2.56 30.04
CA ALA A 16 28.30 -1.42 29.22
C ALA A 16 27.74 -1.80 27.83
N ALA A 17 28.34 -2.76 27.11
CA ALA A 17 27.85 -3.23 25.82
C ALA A 17 26.48 -3.93 25.95
N THR A 18 26.29 -4.71 27.02
CA THR A 18 25.00 -5.33 27.33
C THR A 18 23.95 -4.27 27.69
N ALA A 19 24.28 -3.29 28.54
CA ALA A 19 23.36 -2.21 28.89
C ALA A 19 22.94 -1.37 27.67
N TYR A 20 23.89 -1.07 26.77
CA TYR A 20 23.62 -0.37 25.51
C TYR A 20 22.71 -1.19 24.58
N GLY A 21 22.96 -2.49 24.43
CA GLY A 21 22.09 -3.37 23.64
C GLY A 21 20.65 -3.44 24.18
N LEU A 22 20.48 -3.50 25.51
CA LEU A 22 19.15 -3.46 26.14
C LEU A 22 18.44 -2.12 25.93
N ALA A 23 19.17 -1.00 25.95
CA ALA A 23 18.59 0.31 25.65
C ALA A 23 18.08 0.38 24.19
N LEU A 24 18.86 -0.11 23.22
CA LEU A 24 18.43 -0.20 21.82
C LEU A 24 17.22 -1.11 21.64
N LEU A 25 17.18 -2.24 22.35
CA LEU A 25 16.04 -3.16 22.32
C LEU A 25 14.79 -2.53 22.95
N SER A 26 14.93 -1.74 24.01
CA SER A 26 13.83 -1.00 24.61
C SER A 26 13.23 0.02 23.62
N GLU A 27 14.07 0.75 22.89
CA GLU A 27 13.63 1.70 21.85
C GLU A 27 12.98 0.96 20.66
N TYR A 28 13.54 -0.20 20.29
CA TYR A 28 12.98 -1.07 19.27
C TYR A 28 11.57 -1.57 19.66
N THR A 29 11.37 -2.02 20.90
CA THR A 29 10.05 -2.44 21.39
C THR A 29 9.08 -1.29 21.47
N HIS A 30 9.51 -0.10 21.94
CA HIS A 30 8.65 1.08 21.95
C HIS A 30 8.15 1.46 20.56
N THR A 31 9.04 1.41 19.56
CA THR A 31 8.65 1.65 18.18
C THR A 31 7.69 0.57 17.68
N LEU A 32 7.96 -0.70 17.96
CA LEU A 32 7.08 -1.81 17.57
C LEU A 32 5.68 -1.70 18.18
N ASP A 33 5.57 -1.25 19.42
CA ASP A 33 4.30 -1.09 20.12
C ASP A 33 3.47 0.08 19.56
N SER A 34 4.12 1.11 18.99
CA SER A 34 3.41 2.27 18.41
C SER A 34 2.86 1.99 17.01
N VAL A 35 3.56 1.19 16.19
CA VAL A 35 3.19 0.95 14.77
C VAL A 35 1.73 0.50 14.59
N PRO A 36 1.18 -0.47 15.35
CA PRO A 36 -0.20 -0.90 15.16
C PRO A 36 -1.22 0.22 15.41
N ALA A 37 -0.97 1.08 16.39
CA ALA A 37 -1.86 2.20 16.71
C ALA A 37 -1.83 3.26 15.61
N ASP A 38 -0.63 3.63 15.14
CA ASP A 38 -0.44 4.61 14.07
C ASP A 38 -1.07 4.13 12.76
N LEU A 39 -0.87 2.86 12.40
CA LEU A 39 -1.50 2.25 11.23
C LEU A 39 -3.02 2.23 11.36
N SER A 40 -3.56 1.81 12.51
CA SER A 40 -5.00 1.75 12.74
C SER A 40 -5.65 3.11 12.54
N ARG A 41 -5.01 4.18 12.99
CA ARG A 41 -5.46 5.56 12.75
C ARG A 41 -5.46 5.89 11.26
N SER A 42 -4.37 5.65 10.56
CA SER A 42 -4.26 5.94 9.11
C SER A 42 -5.27 5.16 8.25
N PHE A 43 -5.57 3.91 8.62
CA PHE A 43 -6.61 3.12 7.96
C PHE A 43 -8.01 3.62 8.29
N GLY A 44 -8.23 4.15 9.51
CA GLY A 44 -9.46 4.85 9.86
C GLY A 44 -9.72 6.03 8.94
N ASP A 45 -8.72 6.91 8.79
CA ASP A 45 -8.80 8.08 7.92
C ASP A 45 -9.05 7.69 6.46
N LEU A 46 -8.36 6.66 5.95
CA LEU A 46 -8.58 6.14 4.60
C LEU A 46 -9.99 5.62 4.39
N ARG A 47 -10.58 4.95 5.38
CA ARG A 47 -11.95 4.42 5.29
C ARG A 47 -12.99 5.53 5.34
N GLU A 48 -12.76 6.56 6.13
CA GLU A 48 -13.62 7.75 6.16
C GLU A 48 -13.60 8.45 4.80
N LEU A 49 -12.42 8.70 4.24
CA LEU A 49 -12.27 9.28 2.90
C LEU A 49 -12.93 8.42 1.82
N ASP A 50 -12.76 7.10 1.88
CA ASP A 50 -13.39 6.18 0.92
C ASP A 50 -14.93 6.22 1.00
N ALA A 51 -15.50 6.30 2.21
CA ALA A 51 -16.93 6.44 2.39
C ALA A 51 -17.47 7.75 1.79
N VAL A 52 -16.76 8.87 2.01
CA VAL A 52 -17.10 10.18 1.43
C VAL A 52 -17.00 10.16 -0.10
N LEU A 53 -15.94 9.56 -0.64
CA LEU A 53 -15.72 9.45 -2.08
C LEU A 53 -16.79 8.56 -2.74
N SER A 54 -17.13 7.44 -2.11
CA SER A 54 -18.18 6.53 -2.57
C SER A 54 -19.54 7.22 -2.63
N SER A 55 -19.89 8.00 -1.60
CA SER A 55 -21.09 8.84 -1.61
C SER A 55 -21.08 9.84 -2.78
N SER A 56 -19.94 10.49 -3.04
CA SER A 56 -19.79 11.47 -4.13
C SER A 56 -19.95 10.81 -5.50
N ILE A 57 -19.39 9.61 -5.71
CA ILE A 57 -19.58 8.83 -6.94
C ILE A 57 -21.05 8.46 -7.14
N SER A 58 -21.74 8.04 -6.08
CA SER A 58 -23.17 7.69 -6.16
C SER A 58 -24.02 8.90 -6.58
N LEU A 59 -23.75 10.08 -6.01
CA LEU A 59 -24.45 11.32 -6.34
C LEU A 59 -24.16 11.76 -7.78
N LEU A 60 -22.90 11.74 -8.19
CA LEU A 60 -22.50 12.08 -9.57
C LEU A 60 -23.18 11.15 -10.59
N THR A 61 -23.22 9.86 -10.30
CA THR A 61 -23.89 8.85 -11.15
C THR A 61 -25.39 9.12 -11.25
N ALA A 62 -26.04 9.48 -10.13
CA ALA A 62 -27.45 9.83 -10.13
C ALA A 62 -27.75 11.06 -11.02
N LYS A 63 -26.96 12.14 -10.89
CA LYS A 63 -27.12 13.35 -11.72
C LYS A 63 -26.88 13.08 -13.20
N ILE A 64 -25.87 12.26 -13.53
CA ILE A 64 -25.60 11.85 -14.91
C ILE A 64 -26.80 11.08 -15.48
N ASN A 65 -27.34 10.12 -14.72
CA ASN A 65 -28.51 9.35 -15.16
C ASN A 65 -29.75 10.24 -15.31
N GLU A 66 -29.97 11.19 -14.42
CA GLU A 66 -31.04 12.18 -14.53
C GLU A 66 -30.90 13.02 -15.82
N LEU A 67 -29.70 13.52 -16.11
CA LEU A 67 -29.44 14.27 -17.33
C LEU A 67 -29.69 13.41 -18.59
N ILE A 68 -29.26 12.15 -18.58
CA ILE A 68 -29.53 11.21 -19.68
C ILE A 68 -31.03 11.08 -19.91
N VAL A 69 -31.81 10.85 -18.85
CA VAL A 69 -33.28 10.73 -18.95
C VAL A 69 -33.90 12.03 -19.48
N MET A 70 -33.47 13.20 -19.01
CA MET A 70 -33.96 14.49 -19.51
C MET A 70 -33.70 14.68 -21.01
N ILE A 71 -32.54 14.24 -21.49
CA ILE A 71 -32.18 14.33 -22.91
C ILE A 71 -32.99 13.34 -23.74
N GLU A 72 -33.07 12.07 -23.33
CA GLU A 72 -33.76 11.01 -24.07
C GLU A 72 -35.26 11.24 -24.18
N THR A 73 -35.89 11.64 -23.07
CA THR A 73 -37.34 11.90 -23.03
C THR A 73 -37.72 13.30 -23.51
N LYS A 74 -36.72 14.12 -23.84
CA LYS A 74 -36.86 15.54 -24.19
C LYS A 74 -37.62 16.35 -23.13
N THR A 75 -37.52 15.97 -21.86
CA THR A 75 -38.13 16.70 -20.74
C THR A 75 -37.18 17.78 -20.21
N GLY A 76 -37.75 18.81 -19.57
CA GLY A 76 -37.01 19.96 -19.06
C GLY A 76 -36.62 20.99 -20.12
N SER A 77 -36.34 22.21 -19.69
CA SER A 77 -35.82 23.26 -20.56
C SER A 77 -34.34 23.04 -20.89
N ASN A 78 -33.83 23.71 -21.93
CA ASN A 78 -32.39 23.69 -22.21
C ASN A 78 -31.58 24.28 -21.06
N ASP A 79 -32.14 25.29 -20.37
CA ASP A 79 -31.49 25.94 -19.24
C ASP A 79 -31.36 24.99 -18.05
N ASP A 80 -32.39 24.18 -17.75
CA ASP A 80 -32.34 23.16 -16.68
C ASP A 80 -31.26 22.11 -16.94
N ARG A 81 -31.10 21.69 -18.21
CA ARG A 81 -30.06 20.73 -18.59
C ARG A 81 -28.66 21.32 -18.49
N LEU A 82 -28.50 22.58 -18.90
CA LEU A 82 -27.22 23.29 -18.75
C LEU A 82 -26.87 23.48 -17.28
N PHE A 83 -27.85 23.81 -16.44
CA PHE A 83 -27.66 23.90 -15.00
C PHE A 83 -27.22 22.57 -14.40
N LEU A 84 -27.92 21.47 -14.71
CA LEU A 84 -27.53 20.13 -14.23
C LEU A 84 -26.14 19.72 -14.72
N LEU A 85 -25.76 20.09 -15.95
CA LEU A 85 -24.41 19.87 -16.47
C LEU A 85 -23.34 20.64 -15.68
N THR A 86 -23.62 21.88 -15.28
CA THR A 86 -22.70 22.65 -14.42
C THR A 86 -22.53 21.98 -13.06
N GLU A 87 -23.61 21.49 -12.45
CA GLU A 87 -23.51 20.77 -11.18
C GLU A 87 -22.74 19.44 -11.30
N ILE A 88 -22.89 18.72 -12.42
CA ILE A 88 -22.12 17.51 -12.71
C ILE A 88 -20.63 17.86 -12.84
N ALA A 89 -20.30 18.96 -13.52
CA ALA A 89 -18.91 19.39 -13.68
C ALA A 89 -18.26 19.75 -12.34
N ASP A 90 -18.99 20.46 -11.48
CA ASP A 90 -18.51 20.83 -10.14
C ASP A 90 -18.31 19.59 -9.25
N GLU A 91 -19.25 18.65 -9.25
CA GLU A 91 -19.15 17.42 -8.48
C GLU A 91 -18.00 16.53 -8.99
N ALA A 92 -17.79 16.46 -10.30
CA ALA A 92 -16.66 15.74 -10.89
C ALA A 92 -15.31 16.37 -10.54
N ALA A 93 -15.22 17.71 -10.50
CA ALA A 93 -14.02 18.40 -10.06
C ALA A 93 -13.71 18.11 -8.59
N ARG A 94 -14.74 18.08 -7.74
CA ARG A 94 -14.62 17.74 -6.32
C ARG A 94 -14.21 16.28 -6.10
N LEU A 95 -14.78 15.36 -6.88
CA LEU A 95 -14.42 13.95 -6.86
C LEU A 95 -12.94 13.73 -7.21
N LYS A 96 -12.41 14.45 -8.19
CA LYS A 96 -10.99 14.40 -8.55
C LYS A 96 -10.10 14.78 -7.37
N LEU A 97 -10.42 15.90 -6.70
CA LEU A 97 -9.68 16.36 -5.52
C LEU A 97 -9.76 15.36 -4.36
N GLY A 98 -10.91 14.71 -4.16
CA GLY A 98 -11.10 13.64 -3.18
C GLY A 98 -10.23 12.42 -3.46
N GLY A 99 -10.12 12.00 -4.73
CA GLY A 99 -9.23 10.92 -5.14
C GLY A 99 -7.75 11.26 -4.92
N GLU A 100 -7.35 12.50 -5.21
CA GLU A 100 -5.99 12.99 -4.91
C GLU A 100 -5.69 12.99 -3.41
N ASP A 101 -6.67 13.33 -2.56
CA ASP A 101 -6.52 13.28 -1.10
C ASP A 101 -6.37 11.84 -0.57
N GLN A 102 -7.18 10.91 -1.07
CA GLN A 102 -7.06 9.50 -0.72
C GLN A 102 -5.65 8.95 -1.04
N ILE A 103 -5.08 9.32 -2.19
CA ILE A 103 -3.70 8.97 -2.57
C ILE A 103 -2.70 9.57 -1.58
N ARG A 104 -2.85 10.85 -1.20
CA ARG A 104 -1.94 11.50 -0.24
C ARG A 104 -1.93 10.79 1.11
N VAL A 105 -3.11 10.49 1.67
CA VAL A 105 -3.21 9.82 2.97
C VAL A 105 -2.61 8.41 2.89
N ALA A 106 -2.87 7.67 1.81
CA ALA A 106 -2.28 6.35 1.60
C ALA A 106 -0.74 6.40 1.50
N CYS A 107 -0.21 7.36 0.74
CA CYS A 107 1.23 7.58 0.64
C CYS A 107 1.84 7.93 2.00
N HIS A 108 1.19 8.81 2.78
CA HIS A 108 1.67 9.19 4.11
C HIS A 108 1.74 7.99 5.06
N ALA A 109 0.71 7.14 5.06
CA ALA A 109 0.71 5.90 5.84
C ALA A 109 1.84 4.93 5.42
N ALA A 110 2.04 4.77 4.11
CA ALA A 110 3.08 3.91 3.57
C ALA A 110 4.50 4.43 3.89
N ASP A 111 4.71 5.73 3.79
CA ASP A 111 5.98 6.37 4.11
C ASP A 111 6.26 6.32 5.62
N GLY A 112 5.25 6.49 6.47
CA GLY A 112 5.35 6.28 7.92
C GLY A 112 5.78 4.86 8.26
N LEU A 113 5.14 3.84 7.67
CA LEU A 113 5.52 2.45 7.85
C LEU A 113 6.95 2.16 7.36
N ARG A 114 7.35 2.75 6.22
CA ARG A 114 8.72 2.66 5.70
C ARG A 114 9.71 3.28 6.67
N ALA A 115 9.39 4.43 7.27
CA ALA A 115 10.23 5.11 8.24
C ALA A 115 10.41 4.28 9.52
N HIS A 116 9.32 3.73 10.09
CA HIS A 116 9.42 2.82 11.24
C HIS A 116 10.30 1.61 10.94
N LYS A 117 10.10 0.96 9.78
CA LYS A 117 10.94 -0.16 9.35
C LYS A 117 12.42 0.22 9.23
N ALA A 118 12.72 1.37 8.64
CA ALA A 118 14.09 1.85 8.49
C ALA A 118 14.74 2.14 9.85
N HIS A 119 13.99 2.75 10.77
CA HIS A 119 14.45 3.03 12.13
C HIS A 119 14.71 1.75 12.92
N LEU A 120 13.77 0.80 12.93
CA LEU A 120 13.94 -0.51 13.56
C LEU A 120 15.17 -1.25 13.02
N LYS A 121 15.41 -1.19 11.71
CA LYS A 121 16.61 -1.76 11.10
C LYS A 121 17.89 -1.06 11.58
N ALA A 122 17.89 0.28 11.62
CA ALA A 122 19.04 1.04 12.10
C ALA A 122 19.37 0.77 13.58
N LEU A 123 18.37 0.48 14.42
CA LEU A 123 18.59 0.05 15.81
C LEU A 123 19.26 -1.33 15.87
N LEU A 124 18.78 -2.29 15.08
CA LEU A 124 19.35 -3.64 15.02
C LEU A 124 20.80 -3.63 14.49
N ASP A 125 21.10 -2.82 13.47
CA ASP A 125 22.44 -2.68 12.89
C ASP A 125 23.47 -2.12 13.88
N ARG A 126 23.02 -1.46 14.96
CA ARG A 126 23.87 -0.87 16.01
C ARG A 126 24.13 -1.82 17.19
N ILE A 127 23.48 -2.98 17.23
CA ILE A 127 23.68 -3.96 18.31
C ILE A 127 25.03 -4.65 18.09
N PRO A 128 25.98 -4.60 19.05
CA PRO A 128 27.34 -5.11 18.87
C PRO A 128 27.46 -6.64 18.89
N ASP A 129 26.35 -7.37 18.97
CA ASP A 129 26.31 -8.84 19.07
C ASP A 129 26.07 -9.50 17.70
N VAL A 130 27.11 -10.19 17.22
CA VAL A 130 27.14 -10.87 15.92
C VAL A 130 26.24 -12.11 15.89
N GLU A 131 26.12 -12.84 17.00
CA GLU A 131 25.24 -14.01 17.07
C GLU A 131 23.77 -13.58 17.10
N PHE A 132 23.47 -12.43 17.72
CA PHE A 132 22.14 -11.84 17.68
C PHE A 132 21.74 -11.46 16.24
N LEU A 133 22.61 -10.79 15.48
CA LEU A 133 22.35 -10.43 14.07
C LEU A 133 22.08 -11.68 13.20
N ARG A 134 22.91 -12.72 13.33
CA ARG A 134 22.72 -13.99 12.58
C ARG A 134 21.38 -14.64 12.90
N THR A 135 20.99 -14.61 14.17
CA THR A 135 19.73 -15.17 14.66
C THR A 135 18.54 -14.33 14.16
N ALA A 136 18.62 -13.01 14.23
CA ALA A 136 17.58 -12.10 13.73
C ALA A 136 17.33 -12.28 12.22
N GLU A 137 18.38 -12.44 11.40
CA GLU A 137 18.24 -12.72 9.97
C GLU A 137 17.59 -14.08 9.70
N ALA A 138 17.96 -15.12 10.46
CA ALA A 138 17.36 -16.44 10.35
C ALA A 138 15.87 -16.46 10.75
N LEU A 139 15.48 -15.62 11.71
CA LEU A 139 14.10 -15.46 12.18
C LEU A 139 13.26 -14.50 11.31
N ALA A 140 13.86 -13.75 10.39
CA ALA A 140 13.14 -12.84 9.51
C ALA A 140 12.16 -13.63 8.61
N ARG A 141 10.86 -13.53 8.91
CA ARG A 141 9.81 -14.16 8.10
C ARG A 141 9.74 -13.51 6.74
N LYS A 142 10.05 -14.29 5.69
CA LYS A 142 9.81 -13.92 4.30
C LYS A 142 8.36 -14.23 3.97
N THR A 143 7.50 -13.23 4.07
CA THR A 143 6.10 -13.34 3.64
C THR A 143 6.04 -13.27 2.12
N VAL A 144 5.55 -14.34 1.48
CA VAL A 144 5.16 -14.33 0.07
C VAL A 144 3.72 -13.84 0.02
N TYR A 145 3.47 -12.75 -0.69
CA TYR A 145 2.11 -12.23 -0.90
C TYR A 145 1.64 -12.63 -2.31
N PRO A 146 1.03 -13.82 -2.48
CA PRO A 146 0.67 -14.34 -3.81
C PRO A 146 -0.35 -13.48 -4.55
N HIS A 147 -1.08 -12.64 -3.82
CA HIS A 147 -2.14 -11.76 -4.34
C HIS A 147 -1.66 -10.32 -4.59
N VAL A 148 -0.46 -9.94 -4.14
CA VAL A 148 0.11 -8.63 -4.45
C VAL A 148 0.81 -8.74 -5.79
N ALA A 149 0.25 -8.11 -6.83
CA ALA A 149 0.86 -8.09 -8.14
C ALA A 149 2.29 -7.54 -8.03
N THR A 150 3.28 -8.30 -8.48
CA THR A 150 4.69 -7.86 -8.56
C THR A 150 4.92 -6.78 -9.62
N ARG A 151 3.88 -6.40 -10.35
CA ARG A 151 3.92 -5.44 -11.44
C ARG A 151 3.62 -4.04 -10.89
N ASN A 152 4.60 -3.14 -11.00
CA ASN A 152 4.39 -1.71 -10.77
C ASN A 152 3.34 -1.20 -11.76
N PHE A 153 2.19 -0.77 -11.25
CA PHE A 153 1.27 0.06 -12.02
C PHE A 153 1.83 1.48 -12.06
N TYR A 154 2.56 1.80 -13.13
CA TYR A 154 2.79 3.21 -13.46
C TYR A 154 1.45 3.82 -13.86
N PRO A 155 1.10 5.02 -13.37
CA PRO A 155 -0.10 5.71 -13.81
C PRO A 155 -0.03 5.90 -15.34
N PRO A 156 -1.12 5.62 -16.07
CA PRO A 156 -1.17 5.82 -17.51
C PRO A 156 -0.95 7.31 -17.80
N GLY A 157 0.22 7.63 -18.39
CA GLY A 157 0.61 9.01 -18.73
C GLY A 157 2.07 9.36 -18.40
N MET A 158 2.74 8.64 -17.49
CA MET A 158 4.15 8.91 -17.14
C MET A 158 5.18 8.39 -18.17
N ALA A 159 4.74 7.69 -19.22
CA ALA A 159 5.60 7.22 -20.32
C ALA A 159 5.55 8.16 -21.55
N GLU A 160 5.17 9.42 -21.37
CA GLU A 160 5.23 10.40 -22.46
C GLU A 160 6.65 10.98 -22.57
N GLY A 161 7.51 10.17 -23.19
CA GLY A 161 8.89 10.52 -23.48
C GLY A 161 9.44 9.66 -24.61
N GLY A 162 9.23 10.08 -25.86
CA GLY A 162 10.14 9.72 -26.94
C GLY A 162 9.58 8.81 -28.02
N ARG A 163 9.34 9.42 -29.19
CA ARG A 163 9.18 8.78 -30.50
C ARG A 163 10.25 7.70 -30.72
N ARG A 164 9.87 6.41 -30.75
CA ARG A 164 10.43 5.31 -31.60
C ARG A 164 10.03 3.94 -31.02
N ASN A 165 8.99 3.31 -31.58
CA ASN A 165 9.15 1.98 -32.20
C ASN A 165 7.84 1.51 -32.85
N ARG A 166 7.59 1.95 -34.09
CA ARG A 166 6.87 1.10 -35.04
C ARG A 166 7.88 0.06 -35.52
N ARG A 167 7.88 -1.13 -34.89
CA ARG A 167 8.28 -2.44 -35.43
C ARG A 167 8.52 -3.42 -34.29
N ALA A 168 7.45 -4.08 -33.86
CA ALA A 168 7.49 -5.43 -33.32
C ALA A 168 6.08 -6.01 -33.47
N ALA A 169 5.73 -6.33 -34.71
CA ALA A 169 4.67 -7.26 -34.99
C ALA A 169 5.12 -8.64 -34.48
N GLY A 170 4.24 -9.33 -33.75
CA GLY A 170 4.36 -10.76 -33.47
C GLY A 170 4.67 -11.12 -32.01
N ALA A 171 3.61 -11.24 -31.20
CA ALA A 171 3.48 -12.27 -30.15
C ALA A 171 2.07 -12.22 -29.55
N THR A 172 1.14 -12.93 -30.20
CA THR A 172 0.07 -13.77 -29.59
C THR A 172 -0.26 -13.48 -28.13
N THR A 173 -1.31 -12.71 -27.85
CA THR A 173 -2.63 -13.24 -27.43
C THR A 173 -2.59 -14.70 -26.96
N ALA A 174 -2.58 -14.92 -25.65
CA ALA A 174 -2.96 -16.19 -25.04
C ALA A 174 -3.90 -15.87 -23.86
N TYR A 175 -5.18 -15.72 -24.18
CA TYR A 175 -6.25 -15.81 -23.21
C TYR A 175 -6.49 -17.29 -22.86
N ASN A 176 -6.76 -17.52 -21.58
CA ASN A 176 -7.21 -18.79 -21.01
C ASN A 176 -8.26 -19.51 -21.87
N THR A 177 -8.10 -20.83 -22.05
CA THR A 177 -9.22 -21.75 -22.25
C THR A 177 -9.01 -23.04 -21.47
N LEU A 178 -9.79 -23.17 -20.40
CA LEU A 178 -10.11 -24.43 -19.74
C LEU A 178 -10.95 -25.28 -20.69
N LYS A 179 -10.64 -26.58 -20.82
CA LYS A 179 -11.68 -27.59 -21.03
C LYS A 179 -11.32 -28.95 -20.41
N CYS A 180 -12.37 -29.48 -19.80
CA CYS A 180 -12.52 -30.69 -19.02
C CYS A 180 -12.43 -31.98 -19.86
N GLY A 181 -11.88 -33.05 -19.28
CA GLY A 181 -12.34 -34.44 -19.37
C GLY A 181 -12.19 -35.22 -20.70
N GLN A 182 -11.25 -36.17 -20.74
CA GLN A 182 -11.45 -37.58 -21.18
C GLN A 182 -10.14 -38.36 -21.09
N TRP A 183 -10.08 -39.35 -20.19
CA TRP A 183 -9.17 -40.51 -20.30
C TRP A 183 -10.05 -41.75 -20.19
N GLY A 184 -9.82 -42.69 -21.11
CA GLY A 184 -10.57 -43.94 -21.24
C GLY A 184 -10.26 -44.99 -20.20
#